data_AF-A0A7Y5F1D0-F1
#
_entry.id   AF-A0A7Y5F1D0-F1
#
_cell.length_a   1.000
_cell.length_b   1.000
_cell.length_c   1.000
_cell.angle_alpha   90.00
_cell.angle_beta   90.00
_cell.angle_gamma   90.00
#
_symmetry.space_group_name_H-M   'P 1'
#
loop_
_entity.id
_entity.type
_entity.pdbx_description
1 polymer ?
#
loop_
_entity_poly.entity_id
_entity_poly.type
_entity_poly.pdbx_seq_one_letter_code
_entity_poly.pdbx_strand_id
1 'polypeptide(L)'
;MQPFSLTKDFKHIQWGSTLWLALLRSLSSTVMWFFIALALQDDAAFSMLAFPVIYFAILLPAGLIASVLNDWGVPFVWFILLMASISIIVGDPLLWVINKIKPGIVPVEEYGFINFKLIIFVLDPIALPPPDSKPW
;
A
#
# COMPACT_ATOMS: atom_id res chain seq x y z
N MET A 1 -1.97 -14.72 14.91
CA MET A 1 -1.28 -13.44 14.66
C MET A 1 -2.08 -12.34 15.31
N GLN A 2 -1.46 -11.47 16.11
CA GLN A 2 -2.15 -10.29 16.63
C GLN A 2 -2.50 -9.34 15.47
N PRO A 3 -3.65 -8.67 15.49
CA PRO A 3 -3.99 -7.68 14.47
C PRO A 3 -3.00 -6.50 14.57
N PHE A 4 -2.46 -6.08 13.43
CA PHE A 4 -1.62 -4.88 13.33
C PHE A 4 -2.39 -3.66 13.85
N SER A 5 -1.72 -2.82 14.63
CA SER A 5 -2.26 -1.57 15.14
C SER A 5 -1.22 -0.48 14.91
N LEU A 6 -1.56 0.51 14.10
CA LEU A 6 -0.65 1.60 13.76
C LEU A 6 -0.14 2.33 15.01
N THR A 7 -1.00 2.51 16.01
CA THR A 7 -0.64 3.19 17.27
C THR A 7 0.35 2.40 18.12
N LYS A 8 0.26 1.07 18.14
CA LYS A 8 1.16 0.19 18.91
C LYS A 8 2.46 -0.08 18.17
N ASP A 9 2.36 -0.34 16.87
CA ASP A 9 3.46 -0.81 16.04
C ASP A 9 4.24 0.33 15.38
N PHE A 10 3.83 1.60 15.58
CA PHE A 10 4.41 2.78 14.93
C PHE A 10 5.94 2.83 14.91
N LYS A 11 6.56 2.46 16.04
CA LYS A 11 8.02 2.50 16.24
C LYS A 11 8.76 1.39 15.50
N HIS A 12 8.05 0.34 15.12
CA HIS A 12 8.59 -0.83 14.44
C HIS A 12 8.43 -0.76 12.92
N ILE A 13 7.80 0.31 12.42
CA ILE A 13 7.61 0.55 10.99
C ILE A 13 8.91 1.06 10.38
N GLN A 14 9.40 0.35 9.37
CA GLN A 14 10.45 0.84 8.49
C GLN A 14 9.85 1.84 7.50
N TRP A 15 9.82 3.12 7.88
CA TRP A 15 9.21 4.18 7.08
C TRP A 15 9.84 4.35 5.71
N GLY A 16 11.17 4.20 5.59
CA GLY A 16 11.85 4.24 4.29
C GLY A 16 11.33 3.17 3.33
N SER A 17 11.32 1.91 3.77
CA SER A 17 10.79 0.76 3.03
C SER A 17 9.30 0.92 2.71
N THR A 18 8.51 1.40 3.67
CA THR A 18 7.07 1.65 3.51
C THR A 18 6.79 2.71 2.46
N LEU A 19 7.47 3.86 2.52
CA LEU A 19 7.32 4.95 1.55
C LEU A 19 7.85 4.54 0.18
N TRP A 20 8.94 3.79 0.12
CA TRP A 20 9.48 3.26 -1.14
C TRP A 20 8.49 2.31 -1.81
N LEU A 21 7.89 1.38 -1.05
CA LEU A 21 6.86 0.49 -1.54
C LEU A 21 5.62 1.27 -2.01
N ALA A 22 5.20 2.28 -1.25
CA ALA A 22 4.08 3.15 -1.61
C ALA A 22 4.36 3.89 -2.93
N LEU A 23 5.59 4.35 -3.15
CA LEU A 23 6.02 4.96 -4.39
C LEU A 23 5.95 3.98 -5.55
N LEU A 24 6.55 2.80 -5.40
CA LEU A 24 6.50 1.75 -6.39
C LEU A 24 5.05 1.35 -6.75
N ARG A 25 4.16 1.26 -5.76
CA ARG A 25 2.73 0.99 -5.98
C ARG A 25 2.04 2.10 -6.76
N SER A 26 2.27 3.35 -6.38
CA SER A 26 1.67 4.51 -7.06
C SER A 26 2.13 4.65 -8.51
N LEU A 27 3.43 4.45 -8.78
CA LEU A 27 4.00 4.48 -10.13
C LEU A 27 3.45 3.33 -10.98
N SER A 28 3.37 2.12 -10.41
CA SER A 28 2.84 0.96 -11.12
C SER A 28 1.36 1.12 -11.44
N SER A 29 0.58 1.66 -10.49
CA SER A 29 -0.84 1.97 -10.72
C SER A 29 -1.00 3.03 -11.80
N THR A 30 -0.15 4.05 -11.81
CA THR A 30 -0.14 5.11 -12.84
C THR A 30 0.06 4.54 -14.24
N VAL A 31 1.06 3.66 -14.40
CA VAL A 31 1.33 3.01 -15.68
C VAL A 31 0.13 2.18 -16.13
N MET A 32 -0.46 1.40 -15.21
CA MET A 32 -1.60 0.55 -15.54
C MET A 32 -2.85 1.38 -15.91
N TRP A 33 -3.19 2.40 -15.12
CA TRP A 33 -4.32 3.29 -15.41
C TRP A 33 -4.12 4.07 -16.71
N PHE A 34 -2.90 4.52 -17.00
CA PHE A 34 -2.56 5.18 -18.25
C PHE A 34 -2.87 4.27 -19.46
N PHE A 35 -2.44 3.01 -19.44
CA PHE A 35 -2.74 2.06 -20.51
C PHE A 35 -4.23 1.71 -20.60
N ILE A 36 -4.92 1.57 -19.47
CA ILE A 36 -6.38 1.35 -19.44
C ILE A 36 -7.11 2.54 -20.08
N ALA A 37 -6.76 3.77 -19.70
CA ALA A 37 -7.36 4.99 -20.23
C ALA A 37 -7.11 5.12 -21.75
N LEU A 38 -5.89 4.84 -22.22
CA LEU A 38 -5.58 4.80 -23.65
C LEU A 38 -6.40 3.74 -24.40
N ALA A 39 -6.56 2.55 -23.83
CA ALA A 39 -7.35 1.48 -24.45
C ALA A 39 -8.85 1.84 -24.55
N LEU A 40 -9.34 2.64 -23.62
CA LEU A 40 -10.70 3.16 -23.59
C LEU A 40 -10.89 4.45 -24.41
N GLN A 41 -9.84 4.95 -25.07
CA GLN A 41 -9.83 6.23 -25.82
C GLN A 41 -10.26 7.42 -24.95
N ASP A 42 -9.85 7.43 -23.68
CA ASP A 42 -10.12 8.54 -22.76
C ASP A 42 -9.11 9.68 -22.97
N ASP A 43 -9.61 10.86 -23.32
CA ASP A 43 -8.82 12.10 -23.50
C ASP A 43 -8.05 12.48 -22.22
N ALA A 44 -8.49 12.01 -21.06
CA ALA A 44 -7.86 12.25 -19.77
C ALA A 44 -6.70 11.30 -19.46
N ALA A 45 -6.26 10.42 -20.37
CA ALA A 45 -5.18 9.45 -20.10
C ALA A 45 -3.91 10.10 -19.52
N PHE A 46 -3.48 11.24 -20.05
CA PHE A 46 -2.30 11.96 -19.55
C PHE A 46 -2.47 12.50 -18.13
N SER A 47 -3.70 12.78 -17.69
CA SER A 47 -3.95 13.23 -16.31
C SER A 47 -3.59 12.14 -15.28
N MET A 48 -3.61 10.86 -15.68
CA MET A 48 -3.21 9.75 -14.82
C MET A 48 -1.75 9.84 -14.40
N LEU A 49 -0.89 10.54 -15.14
CA LEU A 49 0.51 10.76 -14.76
C LEU A 49 0.66 11.60 -13.48
N ALA A 50 -0.37 12.36 -13.09
CA ALA A 50 -0.41 13.08 -11.81
C ALA A 50 -0.79 12.17 -10.63
N PHE A 51 -1.21 10.92 -10.87
CA PHE A 51 -1.67 10.01 -9.82
C PHE A 51 -0.65 9.78 -8.70
N PRO A 52 0.68 9.64 -8.93
CA PRO A 52 1.65 9.51 -7.84
C PRO A 52 1.62 10.74 -6.92
N VAL A 53 1.51 11.93 -7.49
CA VAL A 53 1.44 13.18 -6.73
C VAL A 53 0.16 13.23 -5.90
N ILE A 54 -1.00 12.91 -6.50
CA ILE A 54 -2.29 12.82 -5.80
C ILE A 54 -2.22 11.79 -4.67
N TYR A 55 -1.62 10.63 -4.94
CA TYR A 55 -1.49 9.57 -3.96
C TYR A 55 -0.67 10.02 -2.75
N PHE A 56 0.50 10.63 -2.95
CA PHE A 56 1.34 11.09 -1.82
C PHE A 56 0.80 12.33 -1.13
N ALA A 57 0.18 13.26 -1.86
CA ALA A 57 -0.32 14.51 -1.29
C ALA A 57 -1.65 14.33 -0.56
N ILE A 58 -2.50 13.39 -1.00
CA ILE A 58 -3.87 13.26 -0.52
C ILE A 58 -4.14 11.87 0.06
N LEU A 59 -3.99 10.81 -0.74
CA LEU A 59 -4.44 9.47 -0.34
C LEU A 59 -3.61 8.88 0.80
N LEU A 60 -2.29 9.07 0.78
CA LEU A 60 -1.39 8.54 1.79
C LEU A 60 -1.60 9.23 3.16
N PRO A 61 -1.64 10.57 3.27
CA PRO A 61 -2.00 11.23 4.53
C PRO A 61 -3.39 10.85 5.02
N ALA A 62 -4.38 10.81 4.13
CA ALA A 62 -5.74 10.37 4.48
C ALA A 62 -5.76 8.92 4.99
N GLY A 63 -4.98 8.04 4.36
CA GLY A 63 -4.82 6.64 4.74
C GLY A 63 -4.18 6.44 6.11
N LEU A 64 -3.18 7.25 6.45
CA LEU A 64 -2.56 7.26 7.78
C LEU A 64 -3.55 7.72 8.84
N ILE A 65 -4.26 8.84 8.61
CA ILE A 65 -5.29 9.35 9.53
C ILE A 65 -6.38 8.30 9.72
N ALA A 66 -6.89 7.74 8.63
CA ALA A 66 -7.89 6.69 8.67
C ALA A 66 -7.41 5.44 9.43
N SER A 67 -6.14 5.06 9.30
CA SER A 67 -5.58 3.94 10.07
C SER A 67 -5.58 4.22 11.58
N VAL A 68 -5.25 5.44 12.00
CA VAL A 68 -5.36 5.85 13.42
C VAL A 68 -6.81 5.86 13.90
N LEU A 69 -7.74 6.40 13.11
CA LEU A 69 -9.16 6.43 13.47
C LEU A 69 -9.75 5.02 13.58
N ASN A 70 -9.31 4.09 12.71
CA ASN A 70 -9.71 2.69 12.78
C ASN A 70 -9.20 2.03 14.07
N ASP A 71 -7.96 2.31 14.50
CA ASP A 71 -7.43 1.85 15.79
C ASP A 71 -8.23 2.38 16.99
N TRP A 72 -8.80 3.59 16.88
CA TRP A 72 -9.69 4.17 17.89
C TRP A 72 -11.13 3.65 17.83
N GLY A 73 -11.44 2.74 16.90
CA GLY A 73 -12.76 2.12 16.78
C GLY A 73 -13.80 3.00 16.07
N VAL A 74 -13.39 4.00 15.30
CA VAL A 74 -14.33 4.81 14.51
C VAL A 74 -14.96 3.92 13.43
N PRO A 75 -16.29 3.79 13.38
CA PRO A 75 -16.95 2.89 12.44
C PRO A 75 -16.82 3.39 10.99
N PHE A 76 -16.92 2.46 10.04
CA PHE A 76 -16.91 2.71 8.58
C PHE A 76 -15.62 3.29 7.97
N VAL A 77 -14.60 3.63 8.75
CA VAL A 77 -13.32 4.13 8.22
C VAL A 77 -12.64 3.11 7.29
N TRP A 78 -12.79 1.82 7.59
CA TRP A 78 -12.33 0.72 6.75
C TRP A 78 -12.92 0.75 5.33
N PHE A 79 -14.14 1.27 5.15
CA PHE A 79 -14.80 1.35 3.84
C PHE A 79 -14.17 2.45 2.97
N ILE A 80 -13.83 3.59 3.56
CA ILE A 80 -13.10 4.67 2.87
C ILE A 80 -11.72 4.16 2.44
N LEU A 81 -11.01 3.47 3.33
CA LEU A 81 -9.73 2.83 3.02
C LEU A 81 -9.86 1.81 1.90
N LEU A 82 -10.92 1.01 1.90
CA LEU A 82 -11.20 0.03 0.85
C LEU A 82 -11.41 0.72 -0.51
N MET A 83 -12.25 1.76 -0.57
CA MET A 83 -12.50 2.50 -1.81
C MET A 83 -11.23 3.15 -2.35
N ALA A 84 -10.42 3.77 -1.47
CA ALA A 84 -9.13 4.30 -1.86
C ALA A 84 -8.17 3.20 -2.34
N SER A 85 -8.19 2.01 -1.72
CA SER A 85 -7.31 0.90 -2.10
C SER A 85 -7.57 0.40 -3.52
N ILE A 86 -8.80 0.48 -4.03
CA ILE A 86 -9.15 0.08 -5.40
C ILE A 86 -8.40 0.92 -6.43
N SER A 87 -8.16 2.21 -6.16
CA SER A 87 -7.41 3.08 -7.08
C SER A 87 -5.95 2.65 -7.26
N ILE A 88 -5.34 2.03 -6.24
CA ILE A 88 -3.91 1.66 -6.27
C ILE A 88 -3.69 0.19 -6.61
N ILE A 89 -4.67 -0.68 -6.32
CA ILE A 89 -4.55 -2.14 -6.49
C ILE A 89 -4.34 -2.55 -7.95
N VAL A 90 -4.77 -1.71 -8.90
CA VAL A 90 -4.59 -1.95 -10.34
C VAL A 90 -3.11 -2.04 -10.72
N GLY A 91 -2.22 -1.40 -9.95
CA GLY A 91 -0.76 -1.49 -10.10
C GLY A 91 -0.12 -2.74 -9.51
N ASP A 92 -0.83 -3.51 -8.67
CA ASP A 92 -0.24 -4.64 -7.93
C ASP A 92 0.24 -5.79 -8.81
N PRO A 93 -0.47 -6.19 -9.89
CA PRO A 93 0.01 -7.21 -10.81
C PRO A 93 1.38 -6.89 -11.40
N LEU A 94 1.63 -5.62 -11.73
CA LEU A 94 2.91 -5.18 -12.29
C LEU A 94 4.03 -5.29 -11.25
N LEU A 95 3.78 -4.88 -10.00
CA LEU A 95 4.75 -5.04 -8.92
C LEU A 95 5.01 -6.49 -8.57
N TRP A 96 3.99 -7.34 -8.61
CA TRP A 96 4.14 -8.77 -8.40
C TRP A 96 5.10 -9.38 -9.43
N VAL A 97 4.95 -9.02 -10.72
CA VAL A 97 5.88 -9.44 -11.78
C VAL A 97 7.30 -8.93 -11.50
N ILE A 98 7.45 -7.65 -11.15
CA ILE A 98 8.77 -7.06 -10.82
C ILE A 98 9.42 -7.81 -9.65
N ASN A 99 8.66 -8.11 -8.59
CA ASN A 99 9.16 -8.83 -7.43
C ASN A 99 9.58 -10.27 -7.79
N LYS A 100 8.83 -10.95 -8.67
CA LYS A 100 9.17 -12.30 -9.14
C LYS A 100 10.45 -12.34 -9.98
N ILE A 101 10.70 -11.31 -10.79
CA ILE A 101 11.90 -11.24 -11.63
C ILE A 101 13.12 -10.76 -10.83
N LYS A 102 12.93 -9.79 -9.93
CA LYS A 102 14.01 -9.18 -9.14
C LYS A 102 13.52 -8.86 -7.71
N PRO A 103 13.58 -9.85 -6.79
CA PRO A 103 13.02 -9.73 -5.44
C PRO A 103 13.72 -8.69 -4.53
N GLY A 104 14.82 -8.08 -4.96
CA GLY A 104 15.49 -7.01 -4.22
C GLY A 104 14.97 -5.58 -4.49
N ILE A 105 14.06 -5.37 -5.45
CA ILE A 105 13.54 -4.04 -5.76
C ILE A 105 12.40 -3.65 -4.82
N VAL A 106 11.48 -4.59 -4.58
CA VAL A 106 10.32 -4.38 -3.71
C VAL A 106 10.78 -4.73 -2.29
N PRO A 107 10.62 -3.83 -1.30
CA PRO A 107 11.17 -4.01 0.05
C PRO A 107 10.27 -4.92 0.90
N VAL A 108 9.87 -6.06 0.33
CA VAL A 108 9.09 -7.13 0.97
C VAL A 108 9.58 -8.47 0.46
N GLU A 109 9.61 -9.49 1.32
CA GLU A 109 10.06 -10.83 0.92
C GLU A 109 9.10 -11.45 -0.12
N GLU A 110 7.80 -11.41 0.17
CA GLU A 110 6.76 -11.93 -0.70
C GLU A 110 5.69 -10.88 -0.96
N TYR A 111 5.66 -10.35 -2.18
CA TYR A 111 4.58 -9.48 -2.64
C TYR A 111 3.42 -10.31 -3.20
N GLY A 112 2.20 -10.09 -2.71
CA GLY A 112 0.98 -10.72 -3.23
C GLY A 112 0.54 -10.14 -4.57
N PHE A 113 -0.18 -10.91 -5.38
CA PHE A 113 -0.67 -10.47 -6.70
C PHE A 113 -1.68 -9.31 -6.61
N ILE A 114 -2.51 -9.31 -5.56
CA ILE A 114 -3.55 -8.31 -5.28
C ILE A 114 -3.52 -8.04 -3.78
N ASN A 115 -3.37 -6.77 -3.38
CA ASN A 115 -3.41 -6.36 -1.99
C ASN A 115 -4.41 -5.21 -1.79
N PHE A 116 -5.53 -5.49 -1.12
CA PHE A 116 -6.58 -4.53 -0.76
C PHE A 116 -6.20 -3.60 0.40
N LYS A 117 -4.93 -3.25 0.51
CA LYS A 117 -4.41 -2.32 1.51
C LYS A 117 -3.98 -1.06 0.81
N LEU A 118 -4.49 0.09 1.27
CA LEU A 118 -4.04 1.38 0.76
C LEU A 118 -2.55 1.60 1.07
N ILE A 119 -2.15 1.30 2.32
CA ILE A 119 -0.77 1.38 2.79
C ILE A 119 -0.32 -0.01 3.23
N ILE A 120 0.84 -0.45 2.75
CA ILE A 120 1.50 -1.67 3.23
C ILE A 120 2.66 -1.23 4.11
N PHE A 121 2.52 -1.43 5.41
CA PHE A 121 3.58 -1.16 6.38
C PHE A 121 4.61 -2.28 6.38
N VAL A 122 5.87 -1.92 6.18
CA VAL A 122 7.02 -2.83 6.31
C VAL A 122 7.51 -2.76 7.75
N LEU A 123 7.54 -3.90 8.44
CA LEU A 123 7.93 -3.99 9.86
C LEU A 123 9.35 -4.52 10.00
N ASP A 124 10.05 -4.08 11.05
CA ASP A 124 11.34 -4.65 11.44
C ASP A 124 11.16 -6.09 11.95
N PRO A 125 11.87 -7.10 11.39
CA PRO A 125 11.77 -8.48 11.85
C PRO A 125 12.16 -8.66 13.32
N ILE A 126 12.98 -7.79 13.88
CA ILE A 126 13.40 -7.85 15.30
C ILE A 126 12.25 -7.51 16.26
N ALA A 127 11.23 -6.79 15.77
CA ALA A 127 10.08 -6.37 16.58
C ALA A 127 9.01 -7.45 16.75
N LEU A 128 9.06 -8.52 15.96
CA LEU A 128 8.10 -9.59 16.07
C LEU A 128 8.61 -10.60 17.11
N PRO A 129 7.78 -10.99 18.10
CA PRO A 129 8.15 -12.09 18.98
C PRO A 129 8.35 -13.35 18.12
N PRO A 130 9.32 -14.22 18.46
CA PRO A 130 9.65 -15.37 17.63
C PRO A 130 8.38 -16.21 17.35
N PRO A 131 8.26 -16.81 16.16
CA PRO A 131 7.05 -17.51 15.71
C PRO A 131 6.58 -18.61 16.69
N ASP A 132 7.46 -19.09 17.56
CA ASP A 132 7.22 -20.16 18.54
C ASP A 132 6.87 -19.63 19.95
N SER A 133 6.84 -18.32 20.16
CA SER A 133 6.43 -17.75 21.44
C SER A 133 4.93 -17.96 21.64
N LYS A 134 4.58 -18.81 22.61
CA LYS A 134 3.18 -19.08 22.97
C LYS A 134 2.49 -17.76 23.32
N PRO A 135 1.27 -17.52 22.80
CA PRO A 135 0.46 -16.44 23.32
C PRO A 135 0.12 -16.81 24.76
N TRP A 136 0.54 -15.99 25.71
CA TRP A 136 0.01 -16.03 27.07
C TRP A 136 -1.50 -15.86 27.03
#